data_AF-I3D232-F1
#
_entry.id   AF-I3D232-F1
#
_cell.length_a   1.000
_cell.length_b   1.000
_cell.length_c   1.000
_cell.angle_alpha   90.00
_cell.angle_beta   90.00
_cell.angle_gamma   90.00
#
_symmetry.space_group_name_H-M   'P 1'
#
loop_
_entity.id
_entity.type
_entity.pdbx_description
1 polymer ?
#
loop_
_entity_poly.entity_id
_entity_poly.type
_entity_poly.pdbx_seq_one_letter_code
_entity_poly.pdbx_strand_id
1 'polypeptide(L)'
;MAEEPTRKDFLIKMYESSWNNVSRAEDSLWKIFAAYTALFAGLGIAIDTIGVFGFLFIMTIFSFAGVISSLITNSWFVRNMGIISNIEKEFLEFTDTEVIPKIWMSGKVSFLNRENWWITIALFFAVIVGIHIILLSELTWEEFVKLITLDVVGLIFVGGYWIYLTKAQNDFENQAPGKTIT
;
A
#
# COMPACT_ATOMS: atom_id res chain seq x y z
N MET A 1 12.73 -22.36 -37.86
CA MET A 1 12.39 -20.93 -37.75
C MET A 1 11.55 -20.80 -36.49
N ALA A 2 11.95 -19.96 -35.53
CA ALA A 2 11.09 -19.70 -34.38
C ALA A 2 9.86 -18.96 -34.88
N GLU A 3 8.66 -19.41 -34.50
CA GLU A 3 7.44 -18.65 -34.75
C GLU A 3 7.56 -17.28 -34.05
N GLU A 4 7.34 -16.21 -34.80
CA GLU A 4 7.25 -14.86 -34.25
C GLU A 4 6.13 -14.85 -33.18
N PRO A 5 6.41 -14.38 -31.96
CA PRO A 5 5.41 -14.40 -30.89
C PRO A 5 4.18 -13.60 -31.31
N THR A 6 3.00 -14.22 -31.21
CA THR A 6 1.76 -13.56 -31.60
C THR A 6 1.43 -12.45 -30.60
N ARG A 7 0.63 -11.46 -31.03
CA ARG A 7 0.06 -10.44 -30.11
C ARG A 7 -0.62 -11.08 -28.90
N LYS A 8 -1.29 -12.23 -29.11
CA LYS A 8 -1.94 -13.01 -28.06
C LYS A 8 -0.94 -13.52 -27.03
N ASP A 9 0.19 -14.09 -27.47
CA ASP A 9 1.23 -14.60 -26.58
C ASP A 9 1.87 -13.47 -25.74
N PHE A 10 2.07 -12.30 -26.36
CA PHE A 10 2.57 -11.12 -25.64
C PHE A 10 1.63 -10.69 -24.52
N LEU A 11 0.33 -10.59 -24.81
CA LEU A 11 -0.65 -10.14 -23.84
C LEU A 11 -0.91 -11.16 -22.73
N ILE A 12 -0.87 -12.47 -23.01
CA ILE A 12 -0.92 -13.52 -21.98
C ILE A 12 0.27 -13.39 -21.02
N LYS A 13 1.49 -13.20 -21.55
CA LYS A 13 2.67 -12.98 -20.71
C LYS A 13 2.56 -11.71 -19.87
N MET A 14 1.99 -10.63 -20.41
CA MET A 14 1.73 -9.42 -19.63
C MET A 14 0.70 -9.66 -18.53
N TYR A 15 -0.37 -10.40 -18.84
CA TYR A 15 -1.41 -10.78 -17.87
C TYR A 15 -0.82 -11.55 -16.69
N GLU A 16 -0.06 -12.61 -16.97
CA GLU A 16 0.63 -13.41 -15.95
C GLU A 16 1.60 -12.58 -15.11
N SER A 17 2.39 -11.72 -15.76
CA SER A 17 3.34 -10.82 -15.09
C SER A 17 2.63 -9.82 -14.17
N SER A 18 1.52 -9.24 -14.61
CA SER A 18 0.73 -8.31 -13.80
C SER A 18 0.07 -8.99 -12.61
N TRP A 19 -0.47 -10.21 -12.77
CA TRP A 19 -0.98 -10.99 -11.64
C TRP A 19 0.11 -11.38 -10.65
N ASN A 20 1.29 -11.79 -11.13
CA ASN A 20 2.42 -12.08 -10.25
C ASN A 20 2.84 -10.83 -9.45
N ASN A 21 2.81 -9.65 -10.06
CA ASN A 21 3.06 -8.41 -9.32
C ASN A 21 2.00 -8.12 -8.24
N VAL A 22 0.73 -8.44 -8.51
CA VAL A 22 -0.35 -8.34 -7.50
C VAL A 22 -0.11 -9.31 -6.34
N SER A 23 0.19 -10.57 -6.62
CA SER A 23 0.51 -11.56 -5.57
C SER A 23 1.74 -11.15 -4.75
N ARG A 24 2.78 -10.62 -5.39
CA ARG A 24 3.98 -10.10 -4.69
C ARG A 24 3.67 -8.91 -3.79
N ALA A 25 2.76 -8.04 -4.22
CA ALA A 25 2.28 -6.92 -3.42
C ALA A 25 1.55 -7.42 -2.16
N GLU A 26 0.67 -8.42 -2.31
CA GLU A 26 0.00 -9.08 -1.18
C GLU A 26 0.99 -9.78 -0.24
N ASP A 27 1.96 -10.54 -0.76
CA ASP A 27 3.02 -11.16 0.05
C ASP A 27 3.83 -10.13 0.85
N SER A 28 4.09 -8.97 0.25
CA SER A 28 4.78 -7.87 0.93
C SER A 28 3.96 -7.36 2.12
N LEU A 29 2.64 -7.27 1.98
CA LEU A 29 1.74 -6.88 3.08
C LEU A 29 1.83 -7.84 4.26
N TRP A 30 1.74 -9.14 4.00
CA TRP A 30 1.83 -10.16 5.04
C TRP A 30 3.17 -10.10 5.78
N LYS A 31 4.27 -9.84 5.05
CA LYS A 31 5.59 -9.65 5.67
C LYS A 31 5.65 -8.42 6.56
N ILE A 32 4.99 -7.33 6.18
CA ILE A 32 4.91 -6.12 7.02
C ILE A 32 4.12 -6.42 8.29
N PHE A 33 2.98 -7.12 8.22
CA PHE A 33 2.23 -7.53 9.41
C PHE A 33 3.07 -8.42 10.33
N ALA A 34 3.75 -9.43 9.79
CA ALA A 34 4.62 -10.29 10.57
C ALA A 34 5.77 -9.52 11.24
N ALA A 35 6.42 -8.60 10.50
CA ALA A 35 7.48 -7.75 11.03
C ALA A 35 6.95 -6.83 12.14
N TYR A 36 5.75 -6.29 11.99
CA TYR A 36 5.13 -5.41 12.98
C TYR A 36 4.72 -6.17 14.25
N THR A 37 4.16 -7.38 14.11
CA THR A 37 3.91 -8.28 15.25
C THR A 37 5.19 -8.64 15.98
N ALA A 38 6.27 -8.98 15.25
CA ALA A 38 7.57 -9.27 15.84
C ALA A 38 8.16 -8.05 16.56
N LEU A 39 8.00 -6.86 15.98
CA LEU A 39 8.41 -5.60 16.61
C LEU A 39 7.69 -5.38 17.93
N PHE A 40 6.37 -5.54 17.97
CA PHE A 40 5.59 -5.43 19.21
C PHE A 40 6.07 -6.39 20.29
N ALA A 41 6.24 -7.66 19.95
CA ALA A 41 6.72 -8.66 20.89
C ALA A 41 8.12 -8.32 21.40
N GLY A 42 9.04 -7.95 20.49
CA GLY A 42 10.41 -7.59 20.83
C GLY A 42 10.50 -6.35 21.72
N LEU A 43 9.75 -5.30 21.38
CA LEU A 43 9.73 -4.06 22.17
C LEU A 43 9.03 -4.25 23.52
N GLY A 44 8.02 -5.11 23.60
CA GLY A 44 7.39 -5.48 24.87
C GLY A 44 8.37 -6.14 25.84
N ILE A 45 9.29 -6.97 25.33
CA ILE A 45 10.37 -7.57 26.14
C ILE A 45 11.43 -6.53 26.51
N ALA A 46 11.72 -5.60 25.61
CA ALA A 46 12.80 -4.62 25.79
C ALA A 46 12.39 -3.36 26.58
N ILE A 47 11.12 -3.20 26.96
CA ILE A 47 10.58 -1.95 27.50
C ILE A 47 11.30 -1.48 28.78
N ASP A 48 11.69 -2.41 29.66
CA ASP A 48 12.44 -2.10 30.88
C ASP A 48 13.85 -1.56 30.59
N THR A 49 14.40 -1.85 29.41
CA THR A 49 15.74 -1.42 28.99
C THR A 49 15.70 -0.08 28.25
N ILE A 50 14.73 0.12 27.35
CA ILE A 50 14.65 1.30 26.48
C ILE A 50 13.72 2.39 27.02
N GLY A 51 12.93 2.06 28.04
CA GLY A 51 11.88 2.92 28.60
C GLY A 51 10.69 3.10 27.66
N VAL A 52 9.64 3.75 28.18
CA VAL A 52 8.41 4.01 27.42
C VAL A 52 8.67 4.93 26.22
N PHE A 53 9.54 5.94 26.38
CA PHE A 53 9.91 6.80 25.26
C PHE A 53 10.61 6.03 24.13
N GLY A 54 11.59 5.19 24.46
CA GLY A 54 12.29 4.37 23.47
C GLY A 54 11.34 3.41 22.73
N PHE A 55 10.41 2.80 23.46
CA PHE A 55 9.35 1.98 22.89
C PHE A 55 8.51 2.78 21.88
N LEU A 56 7.96 3.93 22.29
CA LEU A 56 7.12 4.79 21.46
C LEU A 56 7.88 5.30 20.23
N PHE A 57 9.11 5.77 20.41
CA PHE A 57 9.96 6.28 19.33
C PHE A 57 10.15 5.24 18.22
N ILE A 58 10.53 4.01 18.57
CA ILE A 58 10.74 2.94 17.59
C ILE A 58 9.40 2.55 16.95
N MET A 59 8.35 2.40 17.76
CA MET A 59 7.01 2.09 17.25
C MET A 59 6.54 3.13 16.23
N THR A 60 6.70 4.42 16.52
CA THR A 60 6.32 5.52 15.61
C THR A 60 7.04 5.41 14.27
N ILE A 61 8.37 5.23 14.27
CA ILE A 61 9.16 5.08 13.03
C ILE A 61 8.66 3.91 12.20
N PHE A 62 8.51 2.74 12.80
CA PHE A 62 8.08 1.54 12.09
C PHE A 62 6.65 1.65 11.57
N SER A 63 5.79 2.36 12.29
CA SER A 63 4.41 2.53 11.87
C SER A 63 4.30 3.48 10.68
N PHE A 64 5.05 4.58 10.66
CA PHE A 64 5.16 5.42 9.46
C PHE A 64 5.77 4.64 8.28
N ALA A 65 6.78 3.80 8.51
CA ALA A 65 7.32 2.93 7.48
C ALA A 65 6.26 1.93 6.96
N GLY A 66 5.41 1.39 7.83
CA GLY A 66 4.28 0.53 7.49
C GLY A 66 3.23 1.25 6.64
N VAL A 67 2.89 2.49 7.00
CA VAL A 67 2.02 3.36 6.20
C VAL A 67 2.60 3.58 4.80
N ILE A 68 3.87 3.98 4.69
CA ILE A 68 4.53 4.21 3.39
C ILE A 68 4.56 2.95 2.56
N SER A 69 4.90 1.82 3.15
CA SER A 69 4.92 0.54 2.45
C SER A 69 3.53 0.19 1.92
N SER A 70 2.47 0.46 2.71
CA SER A 70 1.08 0.27 2.28
C SER A 70 0.72 1.20 1.10
N LEU A 71 1.21 2.44 1.09
CA LEU A 71 1.02 3.37 -0.02
C LEU A 71 1.66 2.89 -1.32
N ILE A 72 2.90 2.41 -1.23
CA ILE A 72 3.64 1.86 -2.37
C ILE A 72 2.87 0.67 -2.92
N THR A 73 2.50 -0.26 -2.04
CA THR A 73 1.81 -1.47 -2.45
C THR A 73 0.45 -1.16 -3.09
N ASN A 74 -0.31 -0.19 -2.57
CA ASN A 74 -1.55 0.28 -3.19
C ASN A 74 -1.31 0.83 -4.62
N SER A 75 -0.28 1.66 -4.80
CA SER A 75 0.05 2.22 -6.11
C SER A 75 0.38 1.12 -7.13
N TRP A 76 1.17 0.13 -6.72
CA TRP A 76 1.48 -1.03 -7.55
C TRP A 76 0.23 -1.86 -7.87
N PHE A 77 -0.62 -2.10 -6.87
CA PHE A 77 -1.85 -2.86 -7.03
C PHE A 77 -2.80 -2.22 -8.04
N VAL A 78 -3.16 -0.94 -7.84
CA VAL A 78 -4.09 -0.21 -8.72
C VAL A 78 -3.59 -0.18 -10.16
N ARG A 79 -2.29 0.08 -10.35
CA ARG A 79 -1.69 0.10 -11.68
C ARG A 79 -1.79 -1.26 -12.38
N ASN A 80 -1.44 -2.35 -11.70
CA ASN A 80 -1.50 -3.68 -12.30
C ASN A 80 -2.94 -4.10 -12.58
N MET A 81 -3.88 -3.84 -11.67
CA MET A 81 -5.30 -4.11 -11.92
C MET A 81 -5.84 -3.37 -13.15
N GLY A 82 -5.40 -2.12 -13.36
CA GLY A 82 -5.74 -1.37 -14.57
C GLY A 82 -5.20 -2.01 -15.85
N ILE A 83 -3.98 -2.54 -15.82
CA ILE A 83 -3.38 -3.26 -16.95
C ILE A 83 -4.15 -4.56 -17.23
N ILE A 84 -4.40 -5.37 -16.20
CA ILE A 84 -5.09 -6.65 -16.33
C ILE A 84 -6.51 -6.43 -16.89
N SER A 85 -7.24 -5.45 -16.36
CA SER A 85 -8.58 -5.06 -16.85
C SER A 85 -8.57 -4.66 -18.33
N ASN A 86 -7.57 -3.88 -18.78
CA ASN A 86 -7.45 -3.52 -20.19
C ASN A 86 -7.08 -4.70 -21.09
N ILE A 87 -6.27 -5.64 -20.58
CA ILE A 87 -5.94 -6.87 -21.30
C ILE A 87 -7.19 -7.75 -21.45
N GLU A 88 -7.98 -7.93 -20.38
CA GLU A 88 -9.19 -8.76 -20.40
C GLU A 88 -10.22 -8.28 -21.43
N LYS A 89 -10.37 -6.96 -21.60
CA LYS A 89 -11.24 -6.34 -22.62
C LYS A 89 -10.88 -6.73 -24.07
N GLU A 90 -9.62 -7.10 -24.32
CA GLU A 90 -9.14 -7.49 -25.65
C GLU A 90 -9.38 -8.98 -25.96
N PHE A 91 -9.67 -9.80 -24.95
CA PHE A 91 -9.82 -11.25 -25.08
C PHE A 91 -11.20 -11.80 -24.76
N LEU A 92 -11.86 -11.19 -23.78
CA LEU A 92 -13.15 -11.66 -23.29
C LEU A 92 -14.24 -10.86 -23.99
N GLU A 93 -15.08 -11.53 -24.77
CA GLU A 93 -16.42 -11.02 -25.02
C GLU A 93 -17.12 -10.99 -23.65
N PHE A 94 -17.65 -9.83 -23.25
CA PHE A 94 -18.33 -9.59 -21.97
C PHE A 94 -19.45 -10.62 -21.75
N THR A 95 -19.08 -11.74 -21.14
CA THR A 95 -19.89 -12.90 -20.82
C THR A 95 -19.59 -13.28 -19.37
N ASP A 96 -20.43 -14.09 -18.74
CA ASP A 96 -20.45 -14.33 -17.28
C ASP A 96 -19.19 -15.02 -16.69
N THR A 97 -18.08 -15.10 -17.42
CA THR A 97 -16.81 -15.73 -17.00
C THR A 97 -15.71 -14.72 -16.65
N GLU A 98 -16.06 -13.46 -16.36
CA GLU A 98 -15.10 -12.43 -15.93
C GLU A 98 -14.43 -12.82 -14.61
N VAL A 99 -13.09 -12.84 -14.57
CA VAL A 99 -12.31 -13.10 -13.35
C VAL A 99 -12.25 -11.84 -12.47
N ILE A 100 -12.21 -10.66 -13.11
CA ILE A 100 -12.14 -9.38 -12.40
C ILE A 100 -13.55 -8.80 -12.20
N PRO A 101 -13.88 -8.26 -11.01
CA PRO A 101 -15.15 -7.59 -10.79
C PRO A 101 -15.37 -6.38 -11.71
N LYS A 102 -16.61 -6.18 -12.18
CA LYS A 102 -17.01 -5.09 -13.09
C LYS A 102 -16.55 -3.69 -12.68
N ILE A 103 -16.40 -3.42 -11.39
CA ILE A 103 -15.90 -2.13 -10.87
C ILE A 103 -14.49 -1.77 -11.37
N TRP A 104 -13.65 -2.77 -11.65
CA TRP A 104 -12.30 -2.58 -12.19
C TRP A 104 -12.30 -2.51 -13.72
N MET A 105 -13.39 -2.91 -14.37
CA MET A 105 -13.58 -2.82 -15.82
C MET A 105 -14.16 -1.48 -16.26
N SER A 106 -14.96 -0.84 -15.40
CA SER A 106 -15.65 0.43 -15.68
C SER A 106 -14.73 1.66 -15.83
N GLY A 107 -13.42 1.56 -15.59
CA GLY A 107 -12.50 2.67 -15.89
C GLY A 107 -11.25 2.73 -15.03
N LYS A 108 -10.61 3.90 -15.05
CA LYS A 108 -9.42 4.25 -14.26
C LYS A 108 -9.79 4.24 -12.78
N VAL A 109 -9.34 3.23 -12.05
CA VAL A 109 -9.61 3.12 -10.61
C VAL A 109 -8.74 4.11 -9.88
N SER A 110 -9.37 4.97 -9.07
CA SER A 110 -8.69 5.99 -8.30
C SER A 110 -7.70 5.38 -7.30
N PHE A 111 -6.63 6.12 -7.03
CA PHE A 111 -5.65 5.77 -6.00
C PHE A 111 -6.30 5.56 -4.61
N LEU A 112 -7.28 6.40 -4.29
CA LEU A 112 -8.25 6.20 -3.22
C LEU A 112 -9.33 5.21 -3.69
N ASN A 113 -9.28 3.96 -3.29
CA ASN A 113 -10.31 2.95 -3.59
C ASN A 113 -10.78 2.27 -2.31
N ARG A 114 -11.81 1.42 -2.39
CA ARG A 114 -12.34 0.69 -1.23
C ARG A 114 -11.52 -0.54 -0.83
N GLU A 115 -10.35 -0.74 -1.42
CA GLU A 115 -9.55 -1.95 -1.18
C GLU A 115 -8.77 -1.89 0.13
N ASN A 116 -8.28 -3.07 0.52
CA ASN A 116 -7.62 -3.38 1.79
C ASN A 116 -6.43 -2.46 2.14
N TRP A 117 -5.82 -1.80 1.15
CA TRP A 117 -4.63 -0.99 1.38
C TRP A 117 -4.91 0.25 2.25
N TRP A 118 -6.11 0.82 2.13
CA TRP A 118 -6.55 1.93 2.97
C TRP A 118 -6.86 1.53 4.39
N ILE A 119 -7.45 0.35 4.55
CA ILE A 119 -7.67 -0.26 5.85
C ILE A 119 -6.33 -0.46 6.54
N THR A 120 -5.29 -0.85 5.80
CA THR A 120 -3.94 -1.05 6.35
C THR A 120 -3.32 0.27 6.82
N ILE A 121 -3.41 1.33 6.02
CA ILE A 121 -2.94 2.67 6.41
C ILE A 121 -3.67 3.15 7.68
N ALA A 122 -5.01 3.05 7.68
CA ALA A 122 -5.84 3.43 8.81
C ALA A 122 -5.52 2.59 10.06
N LEU A 123 -5.24 1.30 9.89
CA LEU A 123 -4.87 0.40 10.97
C LEU A 123 -3.53 0.80 11.61
N PHE A 124 -2.50 1.07 10.80
CA PHE A 124 -1.21 1.53 11.34
C PHE A 124 -1.37 2.85 12.10
N PHE A 125 -2.12 3.82 11.55
CA PHE A 125 -2.41 5.06 12.27
C PHE A 125 -3.19 4.84 13.56
N ALA A 126 -4.22 3.98 13.54
CA ALA A 126 -5.01 3.67 14.72
C ALA A 126 -4.16 3.02 15.82
N VAL A 127 -3.25 2.13 15.44
CA VAL A 127 -2.32 1.49 16.38
C VAL A 127 -1.35 2.50 17.00
N ILE A 128 -0.73 3.36 16.19
CA ILE A 128 0.13 4.45 16.70
C ILE A 128 -0.65 5.28 17.70
N VAL A 129 -1.78 5.85 17.28
CA VAL A 129 -2.58 6.79 18.09
C VAL A 129 -3.06 6.12 19.37
N GLY A 130 -3.58 4.88 19.28
CA GLY A 130 -4.03 4.13 20.44
C GLY A 130 -2.93 3.92 21.47
N ILE A 131 -1.73 3.54 21.03
CA ILE A 131 -0.59 3.32 21.92
C ILE A 131 -0.07 4.63 22.52
N HIS A 132 -0.03 5.70 21.72
CA HIS A 132 0.37 7.01 22.22
C HIS A 132 -0.58 7.47 23.31
N ILE A 133 -1.89 7.33 23.12
CA ILE A 133 -2.89 7.68 24.14
C ILE A 133 -2.70 6.87 25.42
N ILE A 134 -2.45 5.56 25.31
CA ILE A 134 -2.29 4.68 26.47
C ILE A 134 -1.03 5.02 27.27
N LEU A 135 0.07 5.32 26.59
CA LEU A 135 1.38 5.50 27.22
C LEU A 135 1.76 6.96 27.45
N LEU A 136 0.87 7.91 27.12
CA LEU A 136 1.17 9.33 27.18
C LEU A 136 1.51 9.82 28.59
N SER A 137 0.80 9.28 29.59
CA SER A 137 0.96 9.67 30.99
C SER A 137 2.31 9.30 31.58
N GLU A 138 3.02 8.35 30.96
CA GLU A 138 4.32 7.86 31.40
C GLU A 138 5.48 8.72 30.87
N LEU A 139 5.20 9.69 29.99
CA LEU A 139 6.23 10.53 29.39
C LEU A 139 6.48 11.79 30.21
N THR A 140 7.76 12.17 30.29
CA THR A 140 8.12 13.53 30.70
C THR A 140 7.71 14.54 29.61
N TRP A 141 7.58 15.81 29.99
CA TRP A 141 7.26 16.88 29.04
C TRP A 141 8.28 16.98 27.89
N GLU A 142 9.57 16.78 28.17
CA GLU A 142 10.62 16.82 27.15
C GLU A 142 10.49 15.67 26.14
N GLU A 143 10.24 14.45 26.62
CA GLU A 143 10.02 13.27 25.77
C GLU A 143 8.75 13.40 24.93
N PHE A 144 7.68 13.93 25.52
CA PHE A 144 6.45 14.22 24.81
C PHE A 144 6.69 15.18 23.63
N VAL A 145 7.43 16.28 23.85
CA VAL A 145 7.76 17.23 22.78
C VAL A 145 8.58 16.57 21.66
N LYS A 146 9.54 15.70 22.00
CA LYS A 146 10.33 14.93 21.02
C LYS A 146 9.43 14.00 20.20
N LEU A 147 8.51 13.30 20.86
CA LEU A 147 7.59 12.37 20.21
C LEU A 147 6.64 13.10 19.25
N ILE A 148 6.04 14.21 19.68
CA ILE A 148 5.19 15.03 18.82
C ILE A 148 5.97 15.59 17.62
N THR A 149 7.22 16.00 17.83
CA THR A 149 8.08 16.46 16.72
C THR A 149 8.30 15.34 15.70
N LEU A 150 8.55 14.10 16.17
CA LEU A 150 8.68 12.93 15.30
C LEU A 150 7.37 12.66 14.54
N ASP A 151 6.21 12.73 15.20
CA ASP A 151 4.91 12.53 14.57
C ASP A 151 4.64 13.56 13.47
N VAL A 152 4.91 14.83 13.75
CA VAL A 152 4.73 15.92 12.77
C VAL A 152 5.63 15.70 11.56
N VAL A 153 6.91 15.37 11.77
CA VAL A 153 7.85 15.08 10.68
C VAL A 153 7.40 13.87 9.87
N GLY A 154 6.98 12.79 10.54
CA GLY A 154 6.45 11.59 9.91
C GLY A 154 5.21 11.86 9.08
N LEU A 155 4.26 12.64 9.60
CA LEU A 155 3.05 13.05 8.89
C LEU A 155 3.35 13.92 7.66
N ILE A 156 4.27 14.87 7.77
CA ILE A 156 4.71 15.69 6.64
C ILE A 156 5.32 14.79 5.55
N PHE A 157 6.17 13.84 5.94
CA PHE A 157 6.82 12.93 5.00
C PHE A 157 5.80 12.01 4.32
N VAL A 158 4.91 11.38 5.09
CA VAL A 158 3.82 10.53 4.54
C VAL A 158 2.91 11.35 3.64
N GLY A 159 2.51 12.56 4.04
CA GLY A 159 1.67 13.44 3.23
C GLY A 159 2.34 13.88 1.93
N GLY A 160 3.63 14.22 1.97
CA GLY A 160 4.41 14.53 0.77
C GLY A 160 4.50 13.34 -0.18
N TYR A 161 4.75 12.14 0.36
CA TYR A 161 4.83 10.90 -0.42
C TYR A 161 3.47 10.48 -0.99
N TRP A 162 2.39 10.66 -0.23
CA TRP A 162 1.02 10.50 -0.68
C TRP A 162 0.72 11.33 -1.93
N ILE A 163 1.06 12.63 -1.88
CA ILE A 163 0.87 13.57 -3.00
C ILE A 163 1.69 13.11 -4.22
N TYR A 164 2.94 12.72 -4.00
CA TYR A 164 3.80 12.21 -5.07
C TYR A 164 3.20 10.99 -5.76
N LEU A 165 2.75 9.98 -5.01
CA LEU A 165 2.16 8.76 -5.57
C LEU A 165 0.83 9.03 -6.27
N THR A 166 -0.01 9.91 -5.70
CA THR A 166 -1.26 10.33 -6.34
C THR A 166 -0.98 11.00 -7.68
N LYS A 167 0.01 11.89 -7.75
CA LYS A 167 0.41 12.53 -9.01
C LYS A 167 0.93 11.49 -10.02
N ALA A 168 1.80 10.59 -9.59
CA ALA A 168 2.32 9.53 -10.46
C ALA A 168 1.20 8.64 -11.03
N GLN A 169 0.19 8.33 -10.21
CA GLN A 169 -0.99 7.58 -10.64
C GLN A 169 -1.83 8.37 -11.65
N ASN A 170 -2.09 9.65 -11.39
CA ASN A 170 -2.83 10.50 -12.33
C ASN A 170 -2.08 10.64 -13.67
N ASP A 171 -0.76 10.80 -13.62
CA ASP A 171 0.08 10.86 -14.81
C ASP A 171 0.03 9.53 -15.59
N PHE A 172 0.11 8.39 -14.90
CA PHE A 172 -0.08 7.08 -15.49
C PHE A 172 -1.44 6.96 -16.16
N GLU A 173 -2.52 7.32 -15.46
CA GLU A 173 -3.87 7.28 -16.01
C GLU A 173 -4.01 8.15 -17.26
N ASN A 174 -3.47 9.36 -17.26
CA ASN A 174 -3.56 10.30 -18.38
C ASN A 174 -2.75 9.85 -19.61
N GLN A 175 -1.64 9.14 -19.38
CA GLN A 175 -0.75 8.68 -20.46
C GLN A 175 -1.02 7.24 -20.89
N ALA A 176 -1.72 6.44 -20.08
CA ALA A 176 -1.96 5.03 -20.36
C ALA A 176 -2.84 4.88 -21.61
N PRO A 177 -2.38 4.10 -22.62
CA PRO A 177 -3.20 3.79 -23.78
C PRO A 177 -4.33 2.83 -23.38
N GLY A 178 -5.57 3.20 -23.70
CA GLY A 178 -6.76 2.39 -23.46
C GLY A 178 -8.04 3.18 -23.68
N LYS A 179 -9.06 2.58 -24.30
CA LYS A 179 -10.38 3.21 -24.45
C LYS A 179 -11.18 2.98 -23.16
N THR A 180 -11.68 4.04 -22.55
CA THR A 180 -12.79 3.93 -21.60
C THR A 180 -14.02 3.46 -22.39
N ILE A 181 -14.61 2.34 -21.99
CA ILE A 181 -15.91 1.93 -22.53
C ILE A 181 -16.94 2.81 -21.83
N THR A 182 -17.47 3.80 -22.56
CA THR A 182 -18.63 4.59 -22.15
C THR A 182 -19.90 3.78 -22.30
#